data_AF-A0A4Q5T3H2-F1
#
_entry.id   AF-A0A4Q5T3H2-F1
#
_cell.length_a   1.000
_cell.length_b   1.000
_cell.length_c   1.000
_cell.angle_alpha   90.00
_cell.angle_beta   90.00
_cell.angle_gamma   90.00
#
_symmetry.space_group_name_H-M   'P 1'
#
loop_
_entity.id
_entity.type
_entity.pdbx_description
1 polymer ?
#
loop_
_entity_poly.entity_id
_entity_poly.type
_entity_poly.pdbx_seq_one_letter_code
_entity_poly.pdbx_strand_id
1 'polypeptide(L)' 'MRILHVLDHSLPLHSGYTFRTRAILKAQMERGWTVAGVTGPRYHTGDSPFETLD' A
#
# COMPACT_ATOMS: atom_id res chain seq x y z
N MET A 1 8.21 -10.55 11.25
CA MET A 1 7.56 -9.34 11.80
C MET A 1 6.31 -9.04 10.99
N ARG A 2 5.22 -8.55 11.61
CA ARG A 2 3.97 -8.20 10.92
C ARG A 2 3.77 -6.69 10.99
N ILE A 3 3.49 -6.06 9.85
CA ILE A 3 3.34 -4.61 9.73
C ILE A 3 2.07 -4.30 8.94
N LEU A 4 1.26 -3.39 9.49
CA LEU A 4 0.10 -2.82 8.83
C LEU A 4 0.35 -1.32 8.61
N HIS A 5 0.36 -0.89 7.36
CA HIS A 5 0.41 0.52 7.00
C HIS A 5 -0.99 1.08 6.88
N VAL A 6 -1.27 2.18 7.57
CA VAL A 6 -2.51 2.95 7.43
C VAL A 6 -2.22 4.15 6.55
N LEU A 7 -2.90 4.22 5.42
CA LEU A 7 -2.61 5.17 4.35
C LEU A 7 -3.82 6.05 4.09
N ASP A 8 -3.56 7.32 3.75
CA ASP A 8 -4.60 8.22 3.26
C ASP A 8 -5.09 7.79 1.86
N HIS A 9 -4.15 7.43 0.98
CA HIS A 9 -4.40 6.93 -0.39
C HIS A 9 -3.29 5.96 -0.83
N SER A 10 -3.53 5.15 -1.85
CA SER A 10 -2.54 4.19 -2.39
C SER A 10 -2.49 4.24 -3.92
N LEU A 11 -2.08 3.16 -4.59
CA LEU A 11 -2.26 3.05 -6.04
C LEU A 11 -3.77 2.88 -6.36
N PRO A 12 -4.23 3.23 -7.57
CA PRO A 12 -3.50 3.73 -8.72
C PRO A 12 -3.25 5.25 -8.71
N LEU A 13 -3.51 5.98 -7.62
CA LEU A 13 -3.23 7.42 -7.59
C LEU A 13 -1.71 7.64 -7.69
N HIS A 14 -1.26 8.32 -8.74
CA HIS A 14 0.16 8.58 -8.96
C HIS A 14 0.57 9.86 -8.23
N SER A 15 1.21 9.71 -7.07
CA SER A 15 1.72 10.81 -6.26
C SER A 15 3.10 10.47 -5.69
N GLY A 16 3.86 11.48 -5.27
CA GLY A 16 5.12 11.24 -4.55
C GLY A 16 4.92 10.41 -3.28
N TYR A 17 3.75 10.52 -2.63
CA TYR A 17 3.37 9.72 -1.48
C TYR A 17 3.23 8.24 -1.84
N THR A 18 2.52 7.91 -2.92
CA THR A 18 2.26 6.50 -3.29
C THR A 18 3.52 5.78 -3.77
N PHE A 19 4.40 6.47 -4.50
CA PHE A 19 5.70 5.91 -4.88
C PHE A 19 6.61 5.64 -3.68
N ARG A 20 6.67 6.56 -2.71
CA ARG A 20 7.44 6.36 -1.47
C ARG A 20 6.88 5.21 -0.65
N THR A 21 5.56 5.15 -0.48
CA THR A 21 4.88 4.06 0.22
C THR A 21 5.22 2.72 -0.44
N ARG A 22 5.08 2.59 -1.77
CA ARG A 22 5.44 1.36 -2.49
C ARG A 22 6.89 0.94 -2.26
N ALA A 23 7.84 1.88 -2.32
CA ALA A 23 9.26 1.58 -2.09
C ALA A 23 9.52 1.06 -0.67
N ILE A 24 8.86 1.63 0.34
CA ILE A 24 8.95 1.16 1.73
C ILE A 24 8.36 -0.24 1.88
N LEU A 25 7.17 -0.49 1.32
CA LEU A 25 6.51 -1.80 1.38
C LEU A 25 7.39 -2.88 0.75
N LYS A 26 7.95 -2.63 -0.45
CA LYS A 26 8.88 -3.56 -1.11
C LYS A 26 10.12 -3.85 -0.26
N ALA A 27 10.79 -2.82 0.24
CA ALA A 27 11.99 -3.00 1.07
C ALA A 27 11.71 -3.78 2.37
N GLN A 28 10.50 -3.67 2.93
CA GLN A 28 10.08 -4.47 4.09
C GLN A 28 9.78 -5.92 3.73
N MET A 29 9.14 -6.16 2.58
CA MET A 29 8.91 -7.51 2.05
C MET A 29 10.23 -8.23 1.73
N GLU A 30 11.20 -7.53 1.15
CA GLU A 30 12.56 -8.05 0.88
C GLU A 30 13.31 -8.49 2.14
N ARG A 31 12.96 -7.92 3.31
CA ARG A 31 13.48 -8.35 4.61
C ARG A 31 12.78 -9.59 5.18
N GLY A 32 11.85 -10.19 4.44
CA GLY A 32 11.06 -11.35 4.87
C GLY A 32 9.95 -10.99 5.87
N TRP A 33 9.49 -9.74 5.89
CA TRP A 33 8.40 -9.32 6.78
C TRP A 33 7.04 -9.49 6.10
N THR A 34 6.02 -9.77 6.91
CA THR A 34 4.63 -9.80 6.44
C THR A 34 4.09 -8.38 6.49
N VAL A 35 3.78 -7.82 5.32
CA VAL A 35 3.39 -6.41 5.17
C VAL A 35 2.02 -6.33 4.50
N ALA A 36 1.15 -5.47 5.02
CA ALA A 36 -0.13 -5.12 4.41
C ALA A 36 -0.35 -3.61 4.48
N GLY A 37 -1.13 -3.06 3.54
CA GLY A 37 -1.57 -1.68 3.53
C GLY A 37 -3.09 -1.60 3.55
N VAL A 38 -3.64 -0.60 4.24
CA VAL A 38 -5.07 -0.29 4.23
C VAL A 38 -5.28 1.21 4.03
N THR A 39 -6.27 1.57 3.24
CA THR A 39 -6.70 2.95 2.98
C THR A 39 -8.05 3.24 3.62
N GLY A 40 -8.40 4.52 3.72
CA GLY A 40 -9.73 4.92 4.19
C GLY A 40 -10.85 4.53 3.21
N PRO A 41 -12.11 4.40 3.67
CA PRO A 41 -13.25 4.01 2.83
C PRO A 41 -13.56 5.01 1.71
N ARG A 42 -13.10 6.26 1.83
CA ARG A 42 -13.24 7.29 0.79
C ARG A 42 -12.31 7.11 -0.40
N TYR A 43 -11.25 6.31 -0.24
CA TYR A 43 -10.27 6.06 -1.28
C TYR A 43 -10.69 4.93 -2.24
N HIS A 44 -11.64 4.07 -1.83
CA HIS A 44 -12.18 3.04 -2.71
C HIS A 44 -13.10 3.65 -3.77
N THR A 45 -12.54 3.90 -4.96
CA THR A 45 -13.27 4.36 -6.15
C THR A 45 -13.56 3.26 -7.17
N GLY A 46 -13.27 1.98 -6.85
CA GLY A 46 -13.43 0.84 -7.77
C GLY A 46 -13.93 -0.44 -7.09
N ASP A 47 -14.33 -1.42 -7.91
CA ASP A 47 -15.00 -2.66 -7.49
C ASP A 47 -14.07 -3.71 -6.84
N SER A 48 -12.75 -3.51 -6.85
CA SER A 48 -11.78 -4.45 -6.28
C SER A 48 -11.40 -4.07 -4.84
N PRO A 49 -11.53 -4.98 -3.86
CA PRO A 49 -11.09 -4.73 -2.48
C PRO A 49 -9.57 -4.87 -2.30
N PHE A 50 -8.83 -5.28 -3.33
CA PHE A 50 -7.39 -5.49 -3.26
C PHE A 50 -6.64 -4.84 -4.43
N GLU A 51 -5.49 -4.23 -4.12
CA GLU A 51 -4.49 -3.82 -5.09
C GLU A 51 -3.28 -4.78 -5.01
N THR A 52 -2.72 -5.14 -6.16
CA THR A 52 -1.49 -5.94 -6.24
C THR A 52 -0.32 -5.02 -6.57
N LEU A 53 0.74 -5.09 -5.77
CA LEU A 53 2.01 -4.46 -6.09
C LEU A 53 2.83 -5.43 -6.95
N ASP A 54 3.04 -5.11 -8.23
CA ASP A 54 4.13 -5.71 -9.02
C ASP A 54 5.48 -5.38 -8.38
#